data_AF-A0A366WMN0-F1
#
_entry.id   AF-A0A366WMN0-F1
#
_cell.length_a   1.000
_cell.length_b   1.000
_cell.length_c   1.000
_cell.angle_alpha   90.00
_cell.angle_beta   90.00
_cell.angle_gamma   90.00
#
_symmetry.space_group_name_H-M   'P 1'
#
loop_
_entity.id
_entity.type
_entity.pdbx_description
1 polymer ?
#
loop_
_entity_poly.entity_id
_entity_poly.type
_entity_poly.pdbx_seq_one_letter_code
_entity_poly.pdbx_strand_id
1 'polypeptide(L)' 'TRRQAAGAVFQYINGFYNPRRRHSSLGGKSPLAFERKAA' A
#
# COMPACT_ATOMS: atom_id res chain seq x y z
N THR A 1 16.09 13.80 1.37
CA THR A 1 16.69 13.80 2.72
C THR A 1 16.01 12.75 3.60
N ARG A 2 16.63 12.29 4.71
CA ARG A 2 16.04 11.28 5.62
C ARG A 2 14.64 11.67 6.11
N ARG A 3 14.42 12.97 6.36
CA ARG A 3 13.13 13.51 6.81
C ARG A 3 12.02 13.35 5.77
N GLN A 4 12.32 13.53 4.49
CA GLN A 4 11.36 13.32 3.40
C GLN A 4 10.96 11.84 3.28
N ALA A 5 11.93 10.93 3.39
CA ALA A 5 11.66 9.49 3.34
C ALA A 5 10.74 9.05 4.49
N ALA A 6 10.98 9.53 5.72
CA ALA A 6 10.12 9.23 6.86
C ALA A 6 8.66 9.71 6.64
N GLY A 7 8.49 10.92 6.09
CA GLY A 7 7.16 11.44 5.74
C GLY A 7 6.46 10.62 4.67
N ALA A 8 7.20 10.22 3.62
CA ALA A 8 6.65 9.39 2.55
C ALA A 8 6.21 8.01 3.05
N VAL A 9 7.01 7.35 3.90
CA VAL A 9 6.66 6.06 4.52
C VAL A 9 5.42 6.20 5.41
N PHE A 10 5.35 7.25 6.22
CA PHE A 10 4.18 7.50 7.06
C PHE A 10 2.89 7.66 6.24
N GLN A 11 2.93 8.45 5.18
CA GLN A 11 1.79 8.63 4.28
C GLN A 11 1.43 7.34 3.54
N TYR A 12 2.43 6.57 3.12
CA TYR A 12 2.21 5.30 2.47
C TYR A 12 1.48 4.32 3.40
N ILE A 13 1.97 4.12 4.63
CA ILE A 13 1.37 3.15 5.57
C ILE A 13 -0.03 3.59 6.03
N ASN A 14 -0.23 4.87 6.36
CA ASN A 14 -1.48 5.33 6.98
C ASN A 14 -2.54 5.77 5.96
N GLY A 15 -2.13 6.22 4.77
CA GLY A 15 -3.03 6.70 3.73
C GLY A 15 -3.26 5.68 2.63
N PHE A 16 -2.18 5.24 1.99
CA PHE A 16 -2.26 4.42 0.78
C PHE A 16 -2.44 2.92 1.08
N TYR A 17 -1.69 2.40 2.04
CA TYR A 17 -1.55 0.97 2.29
C TYR A 17 -2.55 0.50 3.34
N ASN A 18 -3.79 0.31 2.89
CA ASN A 18 -4.80 -0.40 3.67
C ASN A 18 -4.89 -1.85 3.13
N PRO A 19 -4.36 -2.86 3.85
CA PRO A 19 -4.23 -4.23 3.34
C PRO A 19 -5.56 -4.89 2.96
N ARG A 20 -6.67 -4.38 3.49
CA ARG A 20 -8.04 -4.89 3.30
C ARG A 20 -8.83 -4.11 2.26
N ARG A 21 -8.51 -2.82 2.05
CA ARG A 21 -9.21 -1.99 1.06
C ARG A 21 -8.98 -2.55 -0.34
N ARG A 22 -10.02 -2.58 -1.17
CA ARG A 22 -9.89 -2.95 -2.59
C ARG A 22 -9.41 -1.73 -3.38
N HIS A 23 -8.40 -1.94 -4.22
CA HIS A 23 -7.87 -0.89 -5.09
C HIS A 23 -8.23 -1.18 -6.55
N SER A 24 -8.77 -0.18 -7.25
CA SER A 24 -9.10 -0.28 -8.68
C SER A 24 -7.88 -0.58 -9.54
N SER A 25 -6.73 -0.01 -9.19
CA SER A 25 -5.43 -0.27 -9.84
C SER A 25 -4.97 -1.74 -9.70
N LEU A 26 -5.45 -2.47 -8.71
CA LEU A 26 -5.15 -3.90 -8.50
C LEU A 26 -6.25 -4.82 -9.09
N GLY A 27 -7.14 -4.27 -9.93
CA GLY A 27 -8.29 -5.01 -10.47
C GLY A 27 -9.32 -5.37 -9.41
N GLY A 28 -9.50 -4.50 -8.40
CA GLY A 28 -10.43 -4.73 -7.29
C GLY A 28 -9.93 -5.71 -6.22
N LYS A 29 -8.65 -6.10 -6.27
CA LYS A 29 -8.02 -6.88 -5.20
C LYS A 29 -7.54 -5.97 -4.07
N SER A 30 -7.42 -6.51 -2.87
CA SER A 30 -6.74 -5.82 -1.78
C SER A 30 -5.22 -6.00 -1.91
N PRO A 31 -4.40 -5.07 -1.36
CA PRO A 31 -2.94 -5.18 -1.42
C PRO A 31 -2.43 -6.52 -0.89
N LEU A 32 -2.98 -7.00 0.23
CA LEU A 32 -2.63 -8.30 0.80
C LEU A 32 -2.94 -9.47 -0.15
N ALA A 33 -4.07 -9.42 -0.85
CA ALA A 33 -4.44 -10.47 -1.81
C ALA A 33 -3.58 -10.41 -3.09
N PHE A 34 -3.09 -9.22 -3.45
CA PHE A 34 -2.15 -9.04 -4.55
C PHE A 34 -0.78 -9.61 -4.19
N GLU A 35 -0.23 -9.25 -3.03
CA GLU A 35 1.07 -9.73 -2.55
C GLU A 35 1.11 -11.26 -2.38
N ARG A 36 0.04 -11.86 -1.83
CA ARG A 36 -0.07 -13.33 -1.72
C ARG A 36 -0.07 -14.08 -3.04
N LYS A 37 -0.38 -13.41 -4.16
CA LYS A 37 -0.32 -14.00 -5.50
C LYS A 37 1.03 -13.79 -6.19
N ALA A 38 1.81 -12.82 -5.72
CA ALA A 38 3.13 -12.50 -6.26
C ALA A 38 4.25 -13.29 -5.56
N ALA A 39 4.01 -13.79 -4.34
CA ALA A 39 4.85 -14.73 -3.62
C ALA A 39 4.67 -16.16 -4.17
#